data_AF-A0A1F2QQP6-F1
#
_entry.id   AF-A0A1F2QQP6-F1
#
_cell.length_a   1.000
_cell.length_b   1.000
_cell.length_c   1.000
_cell.angle_alpha   90.00
_cell.angle_beta   90.00
_cell.angle_gamma   90.00
#
_symmetry.space_group_name_H-M   'P 1'
#
loop_
_entity.id
_entity.type
_entity.pdbx_description
1 polymer ?
#
loop_
_entity_poly.entity_id
_entity_poly.type
_entity_poly.pdbx_seq_one_letter_code
_entity_poly.pdbx_strand_id
1 'polypeptide(L)'
;MPEALDVTCPCCEALLKVDPETGSVVWADPKKEPPKDFDDLVSRVKSQKSVLDEKFARSVQQTRRASEILDKKFEEARKRAAEDPSRPPHPFDNE
;
A
#
# COMPACT_ATOMS: atom_id res chain seq x y z
N MET A 1 13.08 8.51 27.27
CA MET A 1 12.88 8.36 25.82
C MET A 1 13.25 9.70 25.23
N PRO A 2 14.28 9.79 24.38
CA PRO A 2 14.70 11.08 23.86
C PRO A 2 13.57 11.68 23.02
N GLU A 3 13.10 12.86 23.43
CA GLU A 3 12.09 13.62 22.70
C GLU A 3 12.78 14.21 21.46
N ALA A 4 12.27 13.90 20.27
CA ALA A 4 12.81 14.42 19.02
C ALA A 4 12.69 15.96 18.98
N LEU A 5 13.72 16.65 18.50
CA LEU A 5 13.78 18.10 18.42
C LEU A 5 13.12 18.58 17.11
N ASP A 6 12.13 19.47 17.21
CA ASP A 6 11.53 20.11 16.04
C ASP A 6 12.40 21.32 15.61
N VAL A 7 13.02 21.23 14.42
CA VAL A 7 13.92 22.24 13.85
C VAL A 7 13.46 22.62 12.45
N THR A 8 13.39 23.91 12.14
CA THR A 8 13.04 24.37 10.78
C THR A 8 14.29 24.43 9.89
N CYS A 9 14.28 23.81 8.69
CA CYS A 9 15.41 23.94 7.77
C CYS A 9 15.53 25.38 7.26
N PRO A 10 16.70 26.04 7.37
CA PRO A 10 16.90 27.36 6.77
C PRO A 10 16.93 27.32 5.23
N CYS A 11 17.00 26.13 4.63
CA CYS A 11 17.12 25.90 3.20
C CYS A 11 15.78 25.88 2.45
N CYS A 12 14.76 25.27 3.04
CA CYS A 12 13.49 24.97 2.40
C CYS A 12 12.29 25.14 3.35
N GLU A 13 12.53 25.69 4.55
CA GLU A 13 11.52 25.89 5.60
C GLU A 13 10.77 24.62 6.02
N ALA A 14 11.31 23.43 5.72
CA ALA A 14 10.75 22.16 6.14
C ALA A 14 10.85 21.99 7.66
N LEU A 15 9.83 21.38 8.27
CA LEU A 15 9.87 21.01 9.68
C LEU A 15 10.62 19.67 9.81
N LEU A 16 11.76 19.68 10.49
CA LEU A 16 12.61 18.51 10.69
C LEU A 16 12.49 18.04 12.13
N LYS A 17 12.23 16.74 12.34
CA LYS A 17 12.40 16.08 13.63
C LYS A 17 13.77 15.46 13.68
N VAL A 18 14.62 15.98 14.56
CA VAL A 18 16.01 15.55 14.71
C VAL A 18 16.15 14.77 16.01
N ASP A 19 16.80 13.61 15.92
CA ASP A 19 17.19 12.83 17.08
C ASP A 19 18.36 13.53 17.81
N PRO A 20 18.24 13.87 19.09
CA PRO A 20 19.26 14.65 19.81
C PRO A 20 20.54 13.89 20.12
N GLU A 21 20.52 12.54 20.14
CA GLU A 21 21.70 11.73 20.49
C GLU A 21 22.58 11.48 19.26
N THR A 22 21.96 11.32 18.10
CA THR A 22 22.65 10.97 16.84
C THR A 22 22.77 12.14 15.87
N GLY A 23 21.99 13.20 16.05
CA GLY A 23 21.89 14.32 15.10
C GLY A 23 21.19 13.95 13.79
N SER A 24 20.57 12.78 13.70
CA SER A 24 19.92 12.30 12.48
C SER A 24 18.52 12.87 12.31
N VAL A 25 18.13 13.21 11.07
CA VAL A 25 16.76 13.61 10.76
C VAL A 25 15.87 12.36 10.71
N VAL A 26 14.99 12.22 11.68
CA VAL A 26 14.03 11.10 11.80
C VAL A 26 12.83 11.32 10.90
N TRP A 27 12.43 12.58 10.71
CA TRP A 27 11.28 12.93 9.88
C TRP A 27 11.42 14.34 9.31
N ALA A 28 10.95 14.54 8.08
CA ALA A 28 10.95 15.83 7.42
C ALA A 28 9.56 16.09 6.81
N ASP A 29 8.93 17.20 7.21
CA ASP A 29 7.72 17.72 6.58
C ASP A 29 8.10 18.74 5.51
N PRO A 30 8.08 18.38 4.22
CA PRO A 30 8.30 19.35 3.16
C PRO A 30 7.10 20.30 3.11
N LYS A 31 7.34 21.58 3.37
CA LYS A 31 6.33 22.63 3.23
C LYS A 31 5.82 22.61 1.78
N LYS A 32 4.56 22.20 1.58
CA LYS A 32 3.92 22.25 0.26
C LYS A 32 3.83 23.71 -0.15
N GLU A 33 4.54 24.08 -1.21
CA GLU A 33 4.40 25.42 -1.80
C GLU A 33 2.92 25.68 -2.11
N PRO A 34 2.37 26.83 -1.67
CA PRO A 34 1.03 27.21 -2.06
C PRO A 34 0.99 27.30 -3.59
N PRO A 35 -0.04 26.74 -4.23
CA PRO A 35 -0.17 26.78 -5.68
C PRO A 35 -0.24 28.23 -6.13
N LYS A 36 0.67 28.60 -7.03
CA LYS A 36 0.81 29.98 -7.52
C LYS A 36 -0.39 30.41 -8.36
N ASP A 37 -1.03 29.46 -9.06
CA ASP A 37 -2.10 29.72 -10.02
C ASP A 37 -3.20 28.64 -10.04
N PHE A 38 -4.42 29.02 -10.43
CA PHE A 38 -5.58 28.11 -10.54
C PHE A 38 -5.37 27.00 -11.57
N ASP A 39 -4.59 27.24 -12.62
CA ASP A 39 -4.32 26.24 -13.67
C ASP A 39 -3.41 25.10 -13.14
N ASP A 40 -2.47 25.42 -12.25
CA ASP A 40 -1.63 24.42 -11.56
C ASP A 40 -2.45 23.52 -10.63
N LEU A 41 -3.49 24.07 -10.01
CA LEU A 41 -4.44 23.28 -9.23
C LEU A 41 -5.21 22.29 -10.12
N VAL A 42 -5.70 22.74 -11.26
CA VAL A 42 -6.45 21.88 -12.20
C VAL A 42 -5.56 20.79 -12.78
N SER A 43 -4.32 21.10 -13.14
CA SER A 43 -3.36 20.13 -13.65
C SER A 43 -3.00 19.08 -12.60
N ARG A 44 -2.77 19.49 -11.34
CA ARG A 44 -2.57 18.58 -10.21
C ARG A 44 -3.76 17.64 -10.01
N VAL A 45 -4.99 18.15 -10.03
CA VAL A 45 -6.20 17.32 -9.88
C VAL A 45 -6.33 16.31 -11.02
N LYS A 46 -6.07 16.72 -12.28
CA LYS A 46 -6.05 15.80 -13.43
C LYS A 46 -4.99 14.70 -13.27
N SER A 47 -3.78 15.05 -12.86
CA SER A 47 -2.70 14.08 -12.63
C SER A 47 -3.03 13.09 -11.51
N GLN A 48 -3.71 13.53 -10.46
CA GLN A 48 -4.14 12.65 -9.38
C GLN A 48 -5.20 11.66 -9.85
N LYS A 49 -6.14 12.10 -10.69
CA LYS A 49 -7.15 11.21 -11.29
C LYS A 49 -6.52 10.12 -12.15
N SER A 50 -5.58 10.46 -13.03
CA SER A 50 -4.92 9.47 -13.88
C SER A 50 -4.14 8.42 -13.08
N VAL A 51 -3.45 8.84 -12.00
CA VAL A 51 -2.74 7.91 -11.11
C VAL A 51 -3.72 7.00 -10.36
N LEU A 52 -4.86 7.51 -9.93
CA LEU A 52 -5.90 6.72 -9.26
C LEU A 52 -6.51 5.69 -10.22
N ASP A 53 -6.83 6.09 -11.46
CA ASP A 53 -7.37 5.20 -12.47
C ASP A 53 -6.40 4.06 -12.81
N GLU A 54 -5.10 4.36 -12.93
CA GLU A 54 -4.08 3.33 -13.16
C GLU A 54 -3.98 2.34 -11.99
N LYS A 55 -3.97 2.84 -10.75
CA LYS A 55 -3.95 2.00 -9.54
C LYS A 55 -5.20 1.12 -9.45
N PHE A 56 -6.36 1.68 -9.77
CA PHE A 56 -7.62 0.94 -9.77
C PHE A 56 -7.62 -0.15 -10.84
N ALA A 57 -7.22 0.17 -12.08
CA ALA A 57 -7.11 -0.80 -13.15
C ALA A 57 -6.17 -1.96 -12.79
N ARG A 58 -5.01 -1.65 -12.19
CA ARG A 58 -4.06 -2.67 -11.69
C ARG A 58 -4.69 -3.55 -10.61
N SER A 59 -5.38 -2.97 -9.64
CA SER A 59 -6.07 -3.71 -8.58
C SER A 59 -7.14 -4.65 -9.14
N VAL A 60 -7.98 -4.15 -10.06
CA VAL A 60 -9.02 -4.97 -10.70
C VAL A 60 -8.41 -6.13 -11.48
N GLN A 61 -7.33 -5.91 -12.23
CA GLN A 61 -6.63 -6.98 -12.94
C GLN A 61 -6.05 -8.02 -11.98
N GLN A 62 -5.48 -7.60 -10.85
CA GLN A 62 -4.94 -8.50 -9.85
C GLN A 62 -6.05 -9.36 -9.21
N THR A 63 -7.19 -8.75 -8.88
CA THR A 63 -8.35 -9.47 -8.34
C THR A 63 -8.89 -10.50 -9.32
N ARG A 64 -9.02 -10.16 -10.60
CA ARG A 64 -9.46 -11.10 -11.64
C ARG A 64 -8.51 -12.28 -11.82
N ARG A 65 -7.20 -12.02 -11.82
CA ARG A 65 -6.20 -13.10 -11.88
C ARG A 65 -6.26 -14.00 -10.66
N ALA A 66 -6.47 -13.42 -9.47
CA ALA A 66 -6.61 -14.20 -8.25
C ALA A 66 -7.84 -15.11 -8.30
N SER A 67 -9.00 -14.62 -8.76
CA SER A 67 -10.20 -15.46 -8.92
C SER A 67 -9.97 -16.60 -9.91
N GLU A 68 -9.37 -16.34 -11.08
CA GLU A 68 -9.07 -17.39 -12.06
C GLU A 68 -8.14 -18.49 -11.52
N ILE A 69 -7.14 -18.11 -10.72
CA ILE A 69 -6.22 -19.07 -10.09
C ILE A 69 -6.96 -19.91 -9.05
N LEU A 70 -7.82 -19.30 -8.25
CA LEU A 70 -8.61 -20.00 -7.24
C LEU A 70 -9.58 -20.99 -7.87
N ASP A 71 -10.24 -20.60 -8.96
CA ASP A 71 -11.16 -21.47 -9.70
C ASP A 71 -10.43 -22.70 -10.24
N LYS A 72 -9.27 -22.52 -10.89
CA LYS A 72 -8.45 -23.64 -11.39
C LYS A 72 -7.98 -24.57 -10.27
N LYS A 73 -7.54 -24.00 -9.15
CA LYS A 73 -7.14 -24.78 -7.96
C LYS A 73 -8.31 -25.55 -7.38
N PHE A 74 -9.50 -24.95 -7.35
CA PHE A 74 -10.71 -25.60 -6.87
C PHE A 74 -11.12 -26.76 -7.77
N GLU A 75 -11.09 -26.59 -9.09
CA GLU A 75 -11.35 -27.66 -10.05
C GLU A 75 -10.35 -28.81 -9.91
N GLU A 76 -9.05 -28.51 -9.76
CA GLU A 76 -8.02 -29.52 -9.55
C GLU A 76 -8.20 -30.27 -8.22
N ALA A 77 -8.47 -29.55 -7.14
CA ALA A 77 -8.77 -30.14 -5.82
C ALA A 77 -10.03 -31.01 -5.86
N ARG A 78 -11.07 -30.59 -6.60
CA ARG A 78 -12.30 -31.35 -6.77
C ARG A 78 -12.07 -32.64 -7.55
N LYS A 79 -11.24 -32.62 -8.59
CA LYS A 79 -10.84 -33.84 -9.33
C LYS A 79 -10.06 -34.79 -8.42
N ARG A 80 -9.06 -34.28 -7.69
CA ARG A 80 -8.28 -35.08 -6.72
C ARG A 80 -9.16 -35.72 -5.64
N ALA A 81 -10.13 -34.99 -5.10
CA ALA A 81 -11.07 -35.53 -4.11
C ALA A 81 -12.06 -36.56 -4.69
N ALA A 82 -12.29 -36.55 -6.01
CA ALA A 82 -13.06 -37.60 -6.67
C ALA A 82 -12.23 -38.86 -6.94
N GLU A 83 -10.91 -38.71 -7.12
CA GLU A 83 -9.97 -39.82 -7.35
C GLU A 83 -9.53 -40.50 -6.04
N ASP A 84 -9.38 -39.75 -4.95
CA ASP A 84 -9.09 -40.26 -3.61
C ASP A 84 -10.25 -39.95 -2.65
N PRO A 85 -11.13 -40.93 -2.37
CA PRO A 85 -12.31 -40.73 -1.53
C PRO A 85 -12.00 -40.70 -0.02
N SER A 86 -10.72 -40.58 0.39
CA SER A 86 -10.38 -40.48 1.80
C SER A 86 -10.89 -39.15 2.37
N ARG A 87 -11.57 -39.23 3.51
CA ARG A 87 -12.11 -38.05 4.18
C ARG A 87 -10.92 -37.20 4.68
N PRO A 88 -10.79 -35.92 4.27
CA PRO A 88 -9.76 -35.06 4.85
C PRO A 88 -9.95 -35.01 6.37
N PRO A 89 -8.86 -35.07 7.17
CA PRO A 89 -8.96 -35.08 8.61
C PRO A 89 -9.71 -33.84 9.09
N HIS A 90 -10.72 -34.05 9.92
CA HIS A 90 -11.51 -32.95 10.45
C HIS A 90 -10.62 -32.11 11.39
N PRO A 91 -10.63 -30.77 11.28
CA PRO A 91 -9.74 -29.91 12.07
C PRO A 91 -9.94 -30.01 13.59
N PHE A 92 -11.03 -30.64 14.04
CA PHE A 92 -11.37 -30.81 15.45
C PHE A 92 -11.36 -32.27 15.91
N ASP A 93 -11.03 -33.23 15.04
CA ASP A 93 -10.87 -34.64 15.45
C ASP A 93 -9.42 -34.83 15.94
N ASN A 94 -9.15 -34.41 17.17
CA ASN A 94 -7.98 -34.82 17.95
C ASN A 94 -8.46 -35.84 18.98
N GLU A 95 -8.11 -37.11 18.80
CA GLU A 95 -7.82 -38.03 19.92
C GLU A 95 -6.31 -38.01 20.17
#